data_AF-A0A6N4Q4W6-F1
#
_entry.id   AF-A0A6N4Q4W6-F1
#
_cell.length_a   1.000
_cell.length_b   1.000
_cell.length_c   1.000
_cell.angle_alpha   90.00
_cell.angle_beta   90.00
_cell.angle_gamma   90.00
#
_symmetry.space_group_name_H-M   'P 1'
#
loop_
_entity.id
_entity.type
_entity.pdbx_description
1 polymer ?
#
loop_
_entity_poly.entity_id
_entity_poly.type
_entity_poly.pdbx_seq_one_letter_code
_entity_poly.pdbx_strand_id
1 'polypeptide(L)'
;MSRLLDKYNQFDETDLWKKYRVTKDAEIRSYLVEKYSPLVKHVAGRIAIGMPQNVEFEDLVSYGVFGLLDAIEKFDPSREIKFKTYAMTRIRGSIFDELRSVDWIPRSIRQKAKQLENIIAMLENKEGKKVDDEEIAKELGVSMEEYNSLLAKLSGTSLVSLNDIWFLGDENDEVSFMETLESPMNMNPDNIIEKEEIKNVIVEAIQSLPEKEKKVIVLYYYEDLTLKEIGEVLEVTESRISQLHTKAVARLRSKLSKVKSAIQKR
;
A
#
# COMPACT_ATOMS: atom_id res chain seq x y z
N MET A 1 -10.72 30.45 6.82
CA MET A 1 -10.17 29.74 7.99
C MET A 1 -11.32 29.08 8.72
N SER A 2 -11.20 27.82 9.10
CA SER A 2 -12.31 27.11 9.74
C SER A 2 -12.41 27.44 11.22
N ARG A 3 -13.60 27.90 11.62
CA ARG A 3 -13.98 28.23 12.99
C ARG A 3 -13.75 27.06 13.97
N LEU A 4 -13.84 25.82 13.49
CA LEU A 4 -13.61 24.62 14.33
C LEU A 4 -12.13 24.38 14.58
N LEU A 5 -11.30 24.50 13.55
CA LEU A 5 -9.85 24.34 13.68
C LEU A 5 -9.27 25.37 14.65
N ASP A 6 -9.68 26.63 14.51
CA ASP A 6 -9.22 27.72 15.39
C ASP A 6 -9.64 27.50 16.85
N LYS A 7 -10.85 26.98 17.08
CA LYS A 7 -11.38 26.70 18.42
C LYS A 7 -10.64 25.56 19.11
N TYR A 8 -10.38 24.46 18.38
CA TYR A 8 -9.97 23.21 19.00
C TYR A 8 -8.47 22.90 18.94
N ASN A 9 -7.69 23.55 18.05
CA ASN A 9 -6.25 23.32 17.93
C ASN A 9 -5.42 23.69 19.17
N GLN A 10 -5.98 24.50 20.07
CA GLN A 10 -5.35 24.89 21.32
C GLN A 10 -5.47 23.83 22.44
N PHE A 11 -6.32 22.81 22.27
CA PHE A 11 -6.50 21.75 23.27
C PHE A 11 -5.60 20.56 22.97
N ASP A 12 -5.28 19.80 24.03
CA ASP A 12 -4.59 18.53 23.88
C ASP A 12 -5.45 17.53 23.09
N GLU A 13 -4.83 16.93 22.08
CA GLU A 13 -5.50 16.02 21.16
C GLU A 13 -5.97 14.73 21.87
N THR A 14 -5.20 14.24 22.84
CA THR A 14 -5.52 13.03 23.60
C THR A 14 -6.78 13.26 24.44
N ASP A 15 -6.88 14.42 25.07
CA ASP A 15 -8.06 14.78 25.86
C ASP A 15 -9.30 14.98 25.00
N LEU A 16 -9.15 15.55 23.79
CA LEU A 16 -10.24 15.64 22.82
C LEU A 16 -10.73 14.26 22.38
N TRP A 17 -9.83 13.30 22.13
CA TRP A 17 -10.19 11.92 21.80
C TRP A 17 -10.91 11.22 22.95
N LYS A 18 -10.40 11.34 24.18
CA LYS A 18 -11.06 10.80 25.38
C LYS A 18 -12.46 11.39 25.56
N LYS A 19 -12.60 12.70 25.41
CA LYS A 19 -13.89 13.39 25.49
C LYS A 19 -14.84 12.89 24.41
N TYR A 20 -14.40 12.85 23.15
CA TYR A 20 -15.22 12.37 22.05
C TYR A 20 -15.67 10.91 22.24
N ARG A 21 -14.82 10.04 22.77
CA ARG A 21 -15.19 8.64 23.03
C ARG A 21 -16.34 8.50 24.02
N VAL A 22 -16.40 9.37 25.03
CA VAL A 22 -17.46 9.36 26.05
C VAL A 22 -18.71 10.10 25.56
N THR A 23 -18.55 11.28 24.97
CA THR A 23 -19.68 12.16 24.67
C THR A 23 -20.27 11.96 23.27
N LYS A 24 -19.48 11.41 22.33
CA LYS A 24 -19.78 11.36 20.90
C LYS A 24 -20.24 12.71 20.33
N ASP A 25 -19.68 13.79 20.88
CA ASP A 25 -20.02 15.17 20.51
C ASP A 25 -19.81 15.44 19.02
N ALA A 26 -20.84 15.97 18.35
CA ALA A 26 -20.84 16.21 16.92
C ALA A 26 -19.87 17.33 16.50
N GLU A 27 -19.66 18.35 17.33
CA GLU A 27 -18.73 19.44 17.05
C GLU A 27 -17.28 18.93 17.14
N ILE A 28 -16.97 18.10 18.13
CA ILE A 28 -15.65 17.44 18.23
C ILE A 28 -15.45 16.48 17.04
N ARG A 29 -16.47 15.69 16.66
CA ARG A 29 -16.39 14.83 15.46
C ARG A 29 -16.07 15.66 14.22
N SER A 30 -16.76 16.78 14.04
CA SER A 30 -16.60 17.66 12.86
C SER A 30 -15.21 18.28 12.82
N TYR A 31 -14.69 18.70 13.97
CA TYR A 31 -13.30 19.16 14.11
C TYR A 31 -12.29 18.08 13.70
N LEU A 32 -12.46 16.85 14.21
CA LEU A 32 -11.55 15.73 13.90
C LEU A 32 -11.59 15.40 12.40
N VAL A 33 -12.78 15.34 11.80
CA VAL A 33 -12.94 15.12 10.36
C VAL A 33 -12.18 16.19 9.58
N GLU A 34 -12.37 17.46 9.92
CA GLU A 34 -11.71 18.56 9.22
C GLU A 34 -10.20 18.55 9.38
N LYS A 35 -9.71 18.31 10.60
CA LYS A 35 -8.27 18.22 10.90
C LYS A 35 -7.56 17.14 10.10
N TYR A 36 -8.20 15.99 9.91
CA TYR A 36 -7.59 14.84 9.21
C TYR A 36 -8.04 14.67 7.76
N SER A 37 -8.98 15.47 7.26
CA SER A 37 -9.38 15.48 5.85
C SER A 37 -8.21 15.61 4.85
N PRO A 38 -7.13 16.37 5.13
CA PRO A 38 -5.95 16.38 4.26
C PRO A 38 -5.30 15.01 4.06
N LEU A 39 -5.42 14.08 5.03
CA LEU A 39 -4.91 12.71 4.87
C LEU A 39 -5.65 11.96 3.77
N VAL A 40 -6.95 12.18 3.62
CA VAL A 40 -7.74 11.54 2.56
C VAL A 40 -7.20 11.96 1.20
N LYS A 41 -6.99 13.27 0.98
CA LYS A 41 -6.42 13.78 -0.28
C LYS A 41 -5.02 13.24 -0.53
N HIS A 42 -4.20 13.14 0.51
CA HIS A 42 -2.87 12.56 0.42
C HIS A 42 -2.92 11.09 0.01
N VAL A 43 -3.72 10.26 0.69
CA VAL A 43 -3.84 8.82 0.39
C VAL A 43 -4.47 8.60 -0.99
N ALA A 44 -5.56 9.29 -1.31
CA ALA A 44 -6.21 9.22 -2.62
C ALA A 44 -5.26 9.66 -3.74
N GLY A 45 -4.45 10.71 -3.52
CA GLY A 45 -3.51 11.20 -4.51
C GLY A 45 -2.42 10.18 -4.81
N ARG A 46 -1.94 9.49 -3.76
CA ARG A 46 -0.98 8.39 -3.89
C ARG A 46 -1.55 7.21 -4.67
N ILE A 47 -2.81 6.87 -4.45
CA ILE A 47 -3.51 5.81 -5.16
C ILE A 47 -3.75 6.20 -6.63
N ALA A 48 -4.20 7.43 -6.87
CA ALA A 48 -4.55 7.95 -8.21
C ALA A 48 -3.40 7.90 -9.22
N ILE A 49 -2.16 8.10 -8.77
CA ILE A 49 -0.95 8.07 -9.62
C ILE A 49 -0.84 6.74 -10.39
N GLY A 50 -1.25 5.64 -9.77
CA GLY A 50 -1.25 4.33 -10.39
C GLY A 50 -2.67 3.82 -10.61
N MET A 51 -3.60 4.67 -11.01
CA MET A 51 -4.93 4.24 -11.48
C MET A 51 -5.10 4.50 -12.98
N PRO A 52 -5.87 3.66 -13.69
CA PRO A 52 -6.20 3.92 -15.09
C PRO A 52 -7.12 5.15 -15.21
N GLN A 53 -7.14 5.78 -16.39
CA GLN A 53 -7.84 7.05 -16.63
C GLN A 53 -9.36 7.03 -16.38
N ASN A 54 -9.96 5.84 -16.32
CA ASN A 54 -11.38 5.66 -16.01
C ASN A 54 -11.71 5.74 -14.51
N VAL A 55 -10.71 5.93 -13.64
CA VAL A 55 -10.91 6.13 -12.20
C VAL A 55 -10.64 7.61 -11.89
N GLU A 56 -11.67 8.31 -11.43
CA GLU A 56 -11.56 9.73 -11.12
C GLU A 56 -10.98 9.95 -9.71
N PHE A 57 -10.17 10.99 -9.57
CA PHE A 57 -9.59 11.35 -8.28
C PHE A 57 -10.65 11.69 -7.23
N GLU A 58 -11.76 12.31 -7.66
CA GLU A 58 -12.86 12.71 -6.77
C GLU A 58 -13.59 11.50 -6.18
N ASP A 59 -13.68 10.39 -6.93
CA ASP A 59 -14.22 9.12 -6.43
C ASP A 59 -13.32 8.54 -5.33
N LEU A 60 -12.00 8.51 -5.56
CA LEU A 60 -11.02 8.03 -4.57
C LEU A 60 -11.07 8.87 -3.28
N VAL A 61 -11.23 10.18 -3.39
CA VAL A 61 -11.40 11.06 -2.23
C VAL A 61 -12.70 10.71 -1.51
N SER A 62 -13.81 10.52 -2.23
CA SER A 62 -15.10 10.17 -1.65
C SER A 62 -15.06 8.85 -0.88
N TYR A 63 -14.47 7.81 -1.46
CA TYR A 63 -14.27 6.52 -0.78
C TYR A 63 -13.39 6.68 0.46
N GLY A 64 -12.30 7.45 0.36
CA GLY A 64 -11.41 7.70 1.49
C GLY A 64 -12.05 8.49 2.64
N VAL A 65 -13.02 9.37 2.36
CA VAL A 65 -13.78 10.08 3.40
C VAL A 65 -14.58 9.10 4.25
N PHE A 66 -15.20 8.07 3.66
CA PHE A 66 -15.89 7.03 4.44
C PHE A 66 -14.93 6.28 5.36
N GLY A 67 -13.75 5.91 4.84
CA GLY A 67 -12.70 5.29 5.66
C GLY A 67 -12.19 6.18 6.81
N LEU A 68 -12.09 7.50 6.60
CA LEU A 68 -11.74 8.44 7.67
C LEU A 68 -12.84 8.53 8.73
N LEU A 69 -14.11 8.59 8.32
CA LEU A 69 -15.24 8.64 9.25
C LEU A 69 -15.28 7.39 10.13
N ASP A 70 -15.16 6.21 9.51
CA ASP A 70 -15.11 4.93 10.22
C ASP A 70 -13.90 4.86 11.17
N ALA A 71 -12.74 5.37 10.74
CA ALA A 71 -11.55 5.45 11.58
C ALA A 71 -11.79 6.33 12.83
N ILE A 72 -12.41 7.51 12.66
CA ILE A 72 -12.72 8.41 13.79
C ILE A 72 -13.67 7.72 14.78
N GLU A 73 -14.67 7.00 14.29
CA GLU A 73 -15.66 6.35 15.15
C GLU A 73 -15.08 5.19 15.96
N LYS A 74 -14.17 4.41 15.35
CA LYS A 74 -13.60 3.19 15.92
C LYS A 74 -12.28 3.41 16.67
N PHE A 75 -11.57 4.51 16.45
CA PHE A 75 -10.28 4.75 17.07
C PHE A 75 -10.33 4.66 18.60
N ASP A 76 -9.28 4.05 19.15
CA ASP A 76 -9.10 3.84 20.58
C ASP A 76 -7.76 4.45 21.03
N PRO A 77 -7.78 5.60 21.73
CA PRO A 77 -6.56 6.28 22.17
C PRO A 77 -5.77 5.50 23.23
N SER A 78 -6.32 4.43 23.82
CA SER A 78 -5.62 3.59 24.80
C SER A 78 -4.58 2.65 24.18
N ARG A 79 -4.62 2.45 22.85
CA ARG A 79 -3.74 1.52 22.13
C ARG A 79 -2.33 2.08 21.84
N GLU A 80 -2.00 3.26 22.34
CA GLU A 80 -0.70 3.96 22.16
C GLU A 80 -0.26 4.16 20.69
N ILE A 81 -1.17 4.00 19.73
CA ILE A 81 -0.93 4.25 18.30
C ILE A 81 -1.45 5.65 17.95
N LYS A 82 -0.66 6.42 17.20
CA LYS A 82 -1.09 7.73 16.69
C LYS A 82 -2.28 7.57 15.74
N PHE A 83 -3.31 8.40 15.89
CA PHE A 83 -4.50 8.35 15.02
C PHE A 83 -4.15 8.43 13.53
N LYS A 84 -3.18 9.27 13.16
CA LYS A 84 -2.72 9.44 11.78
C LYS A 84 -2.30 8.10 11.14
N THR A 85 -1.53 7.29 11.87
CA THR A 85 -1.06 5.97 11.42
C THR A 85 -2.23 5.01 11.21
N TYR A 86 -3.13 4.93 12.19
CA TYR A 86 -4.33 4.09 12.10
C TYR A 86 -5.24 4.53 10.94
N ALA A 87 -5.55 5.82 10.83
CA ALA A 87 -6.46 6.38 9.84
C ALA A 87 -5.95 6.18 8.41
N MET A 88 -4.64 6.30 8.16
CA MET A 88 -4.07 6.05 6.82
C MET A 88 -4.40 4.64 6.30
N THR A 89 -4.32 3.62 7.17
CA THR A 89 -4.66 2.24 6.81
C THR A 89 -6.15 2.10 6.50
N ARG A 90 -7.03 2.69 7.34
CA ARG A 90 -8.49 2.62 7.16
C ARG A 90 -8.97 3.34 5.90
N ILE A 91 -8.46 4.56 5.65
CA ILE A 91 -8.74 5.35 4.45
C ILE A 91 -8.35 4.56 3.21
N ARG A 92 -7.12 4.01 3.20
CA ARG A 92 -6.61 3.23 2.08
C ARG A 92 -7.44 1.97 1.83
N GLY A 93 -7.80 1.24 2.89
CA GLY A 93 -8.65 0.05 2.82
C GLY A 93 -10.01 0.36 2.20
N SER A 94 -10.69 1.39 2.71
CA SER A 94 -11.99 1.84 2.20
C SER A 94 -11.96 2.19 0.71
N ILE A 95 -10.88 2.83 0.24
CA ILE A 95 -10.72 3.14 -1.19
C ILE A 95 -10.62 1.86 -2.01
N PHE A 96 -9.83 0.88 -1.56
CA PHE A 96 -9.66 -0.37 -2.31
C PHE A 96 -10.89 -1.27 -2.27
N ASP A 97 -11.63 -1.31 -1.16
CA ASP A 97 -12.86 -2.07 -1.06
C ASP A 97 -13.91 -1.56 -2.05
N GLU A 98 -14.04 -0.24 -2.19
CA GLU A 98 -14.94 0.35 -3.19
C GLU A 98 -14.43 0.15 -4.61
N LEU A 99 -13.13 0.30 -4.86
CA LEU A 99 -12.57 0.01 -6.18
C LEU A 99 -12.84 -1.44 -6.62
N ARG A 100 -12.80 -2.41 -5.67
CA ARG A 100 -13.16 -3.81 -5.93
C ARG A 100 -14.62 -3.99 -6.31
N SER A 101 -15.53 -3.20 -5.74
CA SER A 101 -16.95 -3.27 -6.06
C SER A 101 -17.24 -2.81 -7.50
N VAL A 102 -16.45 -1.88 -8.02
CA VAL A 102 -16.56 -1.35 -9.40
C VAL A 102 -15.67 -2.07 -10.43
N ASP A 103 -15.02 -3.16 -10.05
CA ASP A 103 -14.20 -4.03 -10.91
C ASP A 103 -13.17 -3.24 -11.76
N TRP A 104 -12.51 -2.25 -11.14
CA TRP A 104 -11.67 -1.24 -11.80
C TRP A 104 -10.49 -1.79 -12.61
N ILE A 105 -10.11 -3.05 -12.40
CA ILE A 105 -9.05 -3.74 -13.14
C ILE A 105 -9.67 -4.84 -14.01
N PRO A 106 -9.57 -4.75 -15.35
CA PRO A 106 -10.05 -5.80 -16.23
C PRO A 106 -9.41 -7.17 -15.94
N ARG A 107 -10.20 -8.24 -16.02
CA ARG A 107 -9.73 -9.63 -15.79
C ARG A 107 -8.52 -10.00 -16.65
N SER A 108 -8.47 -9.53 -17.89
CA SER A 108 -7.36 -9.75 -18.81
C SER A 108 -6.04 -9.14 -18.32
N ILE A 109 -6.09 -7.99 -17.66
CA ILE A 109 -4.90 -7.34 -17.07
C ILE A 109 -4.42 -8.12 -15.86
N ARG A 110 -5.33 -8.59 -14.99
CA ARG A 110 -4.99 -9.48 -13.86
C ARG A 110 -4.32 -10.77 -14.31
N GLN A 111 -4.82 -11.40 -15.37
CA GLN A 111 -4.22 -12.61 -15.93
C GLN A 111 -2.79 -12.36 -16.42
N LYS A 112 -2.56 -11.25 -17.15
CA LYS A 112 -1.22 -10.88 -17.60
C LYS A 112 -0.27 -10.54 -16.45
N ALA A 113 -0.76 -9.89 -15.39
CA ALA A 113 0.03 -9.63 -14.17
C ALA A 113 0.54 -10.96 -13.56
N LYS A 114 -0.37 -11.92 -13.39
CA LYS A 114 -0.03 -13.24 -12.83
C LYS A 114 0.90 -14.03 -13.74
N GLN A 115 0.73 -13.93 -15.05
CA GLN A 115 1.64 -14.54 -16.02
C GLN A 115 3.05 -13.95 -15.92
N LEU A 116 3.18 -12.62 -15.79
CA LEU A 116 4.45 -11.94 -15.58
C LEU A 116 5.12 -12.40 -14.28
N GLU A 117 4.38 -12.46 -13.17
CA GLU A 117 4.88 -12.97 -11.87
C GLU A 117 5.42 -14.40 -11.99
N ASN A 118 4.68 -15.29 -12.66
CA ASN A 118 5.07 -16.68 -12.86
C ASN A 118 6.33 -16.82 -13.73
N ILE A 119 6.44 -16.04 -14.81
CA ILE A 119 7.61 -16.06 -15.71
C ILE A 119 8.85 -15.55 -14.98
N ILE A 120 8.75 -14.44 -14.25
CA ILE A 120 9.85 -13.94 -13.42
C ILE A 120 10.27 -15.02 -12.41
N ALA A 121 9.32 -15.64 -11.72
CA ALA A 121 9.59 -16.71 -10.77
C ALA A 121 10.30 -17.91 -11.42
N MET A 122 9.87 -18.31 -12.61
CA MET A 122 10.42 -19.43 -13.35
C MET A 122 11.86 -19.15 -13.79
N LEU A 123 12.08 -18.00 -14.43
CA LEU A 123 13.38 -17.61 -14.97
C LEU A 123 14.42 -17.39 -13.85
N GLU A 124 14.04 -16.72 -12.76
CA GLU A 124 14.97 -16.51 -11.63
C GLU A 124 15.35 -17.82 -10.93
N ASN A 125 14.43 -18.79 -10.83
CA ASN A 125 14.76 -20.11 -10.29
C ASN A 125 15.68 -20.90 -11.22
N LYS A 126 15.51 -20.76 -12.54
CA LYS A 126 16.30 -21.47 -13.55
C LYS A 126 17.73 -20.92 -13.65
N GLU A 127 17.86 -19.60 -13.69
CA GLU A 127 19.15 -18.92 -13.90
C GLU A 127 19.95 -18.74 -12.59
N GLY A 128 19.30 -18.86 -11.42
CA GLY A 128 19.93 -18.61 -10.12
C GLY A 128 20.36 -17.16 -9.90
N LYS A 129 19.92 -16.25 -10.77
CA LYS A 129 20.23 -14.82 -10.77
C LYS A 129 19.01 -14.00 -11.20
N LYS A 130 19.12 -12.68 -11.05
CA LYS A 130 18.14 -11.72 -11.56
C LYS A 130 18.11 -11.79 -13.08
N VAL A 131 16.89 -11.73 -13.63
CA VAL A 131 16.59 -11.83 -15.06
C VAL A 131 16.32 -10.44 -15.62
N ASP A 132 16.80 -10.18 -16.84
CA ASP A 132 16.66 -8.88 -17.50
C ASP A 132 15.36 -8.76 -18.30
N ASP A 133 14.96 -7.53 -18.63
CA ASP A 133 13.67 -7.23 -19.26
C ASP A 133 13.52 -7.90 -20.62
N GLU A 134 14.62 -8.01 -21.37
CA GLU A 134 14.65 -8.68 -22.69
C GLU A 134 14.38 -10.19 -22.58
N GLU A 135 14.90 -10.83 -21.54
CA GLU A 135 14.67 -12.26 -21.29
C GLU A 135 13.22 -12.51 -20.87
N ILE A 136 12.65 -11.63 -20.04
CA ILE A 136 11.25 -11.69 -19.62
C ILE A 136 10.32 -11.48 -20.82
N ALA A 137 10.60 -10.49 -21.67
CA ALA A 137 9.80 -10.20 -22.87
C ALA A 137 9.85 -11.37 -23.87
N LYS A 138 11.05 -11.95 -24.07
CA LYS A 138 11.24 -13.12 -24.92
C LYS A 138 10.46 -14.33 -24.43
N GLU A 139 10.48 -14.61 -23.13
CA GLU A 139 9.73 -15.73 -22.54
C GLU A 139 8.21 -15.49 -22.57
N LEU A 140 7.77 -14.23 -22.46
CA LEU A 140 6.38 -13.83 -22.68
C LEU A 140 5.94 -13.97 -24.15
N GLY A 141 6.89 -14.08 -25.08
CA GLY A 141 6.60 -14.11 -26.53
C GLY A 141 6.11 -12.77 -27.08
N VAL A 142 6.52 -11.65 -26.48
CA VAL A 142 6.10 -10.30 -26.87
C VAL A 142 7.31 -9.44 -27.25
N SER A 143 7.07 -8.39 -28.03
CA SER A 143 8.12 -7.39 -28.32
C SER A 143 8.45 -6.55 -27.06
N MET A 144 9.60 -5.89 -27.06
CA MET A 144 9.94 -4.95 -25.97
C MET A 144 8.95 -3.78 -25.87
N GLU A 145 8.37 -3.35 -26.98
CA GLU A 145 7.34 -2.31 -27.00
C GLU A 145 6.05 -2.79 -26.33
N GLU A 146 5.63 -4.01 -26.64
CA GLU A 146 4.47 -4.66 -26.02
C GLU A 146 4.70 -4.93 -24.54
N TYR A 147 5.91 -5.35 -24.16
CA TYR A 147 6.30 -5.53 -22.76
C TYR A 147 6.24 -4.22 -21.97
N ASN A 148 6.80 -3.13 -22.52
CA ASN A 148 6.74 -1.81 -21.90
C ASN A 148 5.29 -1.29 -21.80
N SER A 149 4.47 -1.53 -22.83
CA SER A 149 3.03 -1.21 -22.80
C SER A 149 2.29 -2.01 -21.73
N LEU A 150 2.63 -3.30 -21.58
CA LEU A 150 2.09 -4.15 -20.53
C LEU A 150 2.48 -3.62 -19.15
N LEU A 151 3.75 -3.29 -18.93
CA LEU A 151 4.20 -2.71 -17.66
C LEU A 151 3.47 -1.42 -17.34
N ALA A 152 3.31 -0.51 -18.31
CA ALA A 152 2.58 0.74 -18.11
C ALA A 152 1.10 0.49 -17.70
N LYS A 153 0.43 -0.49 -18.33
CA LYS A 153 -0.94 -0.89 -17.96
C LYS A 153 -0.99 -1.49 -16.55
N LEU A 154 0.03 -2.28 -16.17
CA LEU A 154 0.15 -2.90 -14.85
C LEU A 154 0.59 -1.93 -13.75
N SER A 155 1.26 -0.84 -14.09
CA SER A 155 1.61 0.22 -13.13
C SER A 155 0.38 0.95 -12.62
N GLY A 156 -0.68 1.03 -13.44
CA GLY A 156 -2.03 1.42 -13.03
C GLY A 156 -2.73 0.41 -12.08
N THR A 157 -2.03 -0.63 -11.64
CA THR A 157 -2.59 -1.80 -10.94
C THR A 157 -1.72 -2.22 -9.74
N SER A 158 -0.42 -1.96 -9.79
CA SER A 158 0.57 -2.52 -8.86
C SER A 158 0.66 -1.82 -7.50
N LEU A 159 0.02 -0.66 -7.34
CA LEU A 159 -0.14 -0.01 -6.02
C LEU A 159 -1.05 -0.79 -5.05
N VAL A 160 -1.88 -1.68 -5.59
CA VAL A 160 -2.91 -2.43 -4.86
C VAL A 160 -2.31 -3.65 -4.15
N SER A 161 -1.24 -4.22 -4.69
CA SER A 161 -1.01 -5.65 -4.49
C SER A 161 0.06 -6.06 -3.47
N LEU A 162 0.91 -5.17 -2.96
CA LEU A 162 1.82 -5.53 -1.85
C LEU A 162 1.06 -5.74 -0.53
N ASN A 163 -0.02 -4.98 -0.32
CA ASN A 163 -0.94 -5.19 0.80
C ASN A 163 -1.72 -6.50 0.63
N ASP A 164 -2.31 -6.75 -0.56
CA ASP A 164 -3.15 -7.95 -0.81
C ASP A 164 -2.47 -9.30 -0.51
N ILE A 165 -1.13 -9.38 -0.50
CA ILE A 165 -0.42 -10.62 -0.13
C ILE A 165 -0.70 -11.00 1.33
N TRP A 166 -0.80 -10.01 2.23
CA TRP A 166 -1.01 -10.20 3.67
C TRP A 166 -2.49 -10.17 4.09
N PHE A 167 -3.35 -9.39 3.45
CA PHE A 167 -4.78 -9.27 3.83
C PHE A 167 -5.68 -10.47 3.44
N LEU A 168 -5.10 -11.60 3.03
CA LEU A 168 -5.83 -12.86 2.75
C LEU A 168 -5.75 -13.81 3.96
N GLY A 169 -6.12 -13.33 5.14
CA GLY A 169 -6.33 -14.08 6.38
C GLY A 169 -7.48 -13.44 7.15
N ASP A 170 -8.28 -14.27 7.83
CA ASP A 170 -9.57 -13.95 8.47
C ASP A 170 -9.72 -12.55 9.07
N GLU A 171 -10.97 -12.05 9.06
CA GLU A 171 -11.47 -10.73 9.50
C GLU A 171 -11.10 -10.27 10.92
N ASN A 172 -10.22 -10.98 11.65
CA ASN A 172 -9.86 -10.68 13.04
C ASN A 172 -8.38 -10.36 13.30
N ASP A 173 -7.48 -10.48 12.32
CA ASP A 173 -6.06 -10.09 12.50
C ASP A 173 -5.59 -9.18 11.36
N GLU A 174 -6.06 -7.93 11.37
CA GLU A 174 -5.49 -6.85 10.56
C GLU A 174 -4.08 -6.53 11.08
N VAL A 175 -3.05 -7.19 10.54
CA VAL A 175 -1.67 -6.71 10.66
C VAL A 175 -1.31 -5.99 9.37
N SER A 176 -1.35 -4.66 9.41
CA SER A 176 -0.94 -3.82 8.28
C SER A 176 0.56 -3.97 8.01
N PHE A 177 0.99 -3.95 6.75
CA PHE A 177 2.42 -3.87 6.38
C PHE A 177 3.14 -2.71 7.08
N MET A 178 2.41 -1.64 7.39
CA MET A 178 2.89 -0.47 8.15
C MET A 178 3.00 -0.76 9.66
N GLU A 179 2.13 -1.60 10.21
CA GLU A 179 2.17 -2.07 11.61
C GLU A 179 3.26 -3.14 11.85
N THR A 180 3.75 -3.80 10.80
CA THR A 180 4.94 -4.67 10.91
C THR A 180 6.23 -3.85 11.02
N LEU A 181 6.21 -2.57 10.63
CA LEU A 181 7.36 -1.66 10.74
C LEU A 181 7.45 -0.98 12.12
N GLU A 182 6.33 -0.75 12.81
CA GLU A 182 6.29 -0.22 14.18
C GLU A 182 5.84 -1.32 15.17
N SER A 183 6.75 -1.78 16.05
CA SER A 183 6.43 -2.76 17.09
C SER A 183 5.37 -2.23 18.08
N PRO A 184 4.17 -2.85 18.17
CA PRO A 184 3.25 -2.60 19.28
C PRO A 184 3.64 -3.52 20.44
N MET A 185 3.94 -2.95 21.62
CA MET A 185 4.46 -3.65 22.81
C MET A 185 3.52 -4.66 23.49
N ASN A 186 2.32 -4.93 22.94
CA ASN A 186 1.27 -5.69 23.63
C ASN A 186 0.73 -6.88 22.80
N MET A 187 1.61 -7.70 22.22
CA MET A 187 1.21 -8.93 21.53
C MET A 187 1.70 -10.18 22.23
N ASN A 188 0.95 -11.28 22.07
CA ASN A 188 1.32 -12.61 22.54
C ASN A 188 2.74 -12.97 22.04
N PRO A 189 3.66 -13.50 22.87
CA PRO A 189 5.03 -13.83 22.47
C PRO A 189 5.14 -14.66 21.18
N ASP A 190 4.19 -15.57 20.93
CA ASP A 190 4.15 -16.36 19.69
C ASP A 190 3.87 -15.48 18.45
N ASN A 191 2.97 -14.49 18.58
CA ASN A 191 2.67 -13.53 17.50
C ASN A 191 3.83 -12.55 17.25
N ILE A 192 4.67 -12.28 18.27
CA ILE A 192 5.87 -11.43 18.12
C ILE A 192 6.93 -12.15 17.29
N ILE A 193 7.16 -13.44 17.56
CA ILE A 193 8.13 -14.26 16.82
C ILE A 193 7.68 -14.43 15.37
N GLU A 194 6.39 -14.73 15.14
CA GLU A 194 5.84 -14.87 13.79
C GLU A 194 5.96 -13.56 12.99
N LYS A 195 5.73 -12.41 13.62
CA LYS A 195 5.92 -11.09 13.02
C LYS A 195 7.39 -10.79 12.70
N GLU A 196 8.33 -11.15 13.58
CA GLU A 196 9.77 -10.97 13.32
C GLU A 196 10.25 -11.86 12.17
N GLU A 197 9.80 -13.12 12.09
CA GLU A 197 10.11 -14.00 10.97
C GLU A 197 9.56 -13.43 9.65
N ILE A 198 8.31 -12.96 9.64
CA ILE A 198 7.69 -12.30 8.49
C ILE A 198 8.48 -11.05 8.07
N LYS A 199 8.88 -10.22 9.05
CA LYS A 199 9.65 -9.01 8.81
C LYS A 199 11.01 -9.34 8.18
N ASN A 200 11.71 -10.35 8.69
CA ASN A 200 13.00 -10.78 8.14
C ASN A 200 12.85 -11.26 6.69
N VAL A 201 11.81 -12.04 6.39
CA VAL A 201 11.49 -12.48 5.03
C VAL A 201 11.23 -11.29 4.09
N ILE A 202 10.47 -10.28 4.53
CA ILE A 202 10.22 -9.06 3.75
C ILE A 202 11.53 -8.32 3.48
N VAL A 203 12.36 -8.13 4.50
CA VAL A 203 13.63 -7.42 4.39
C VAL A 203 14.56 -8.16 3.41
N GLU A 204 14.68 -9.48 3.51
CA GLU A 204 15.46 -10.29 2.57
C GLU A 204 14.91 -10.19 1.14
N ALA A 205 13.59 -10.23 0.97
CA ALA A 205 12.96 -10.08 -0.33
C ALA A 205 13.27 -8.72 -0.95
N ILE A 206 13.19 -7.63 -0.18
CA ILE A 206 13.55 -6.27 -0.62
C ILE A 206 15.04 -6.16 -0.94
N GLN A 207 15.92 -6.71 -0.09
CA GLN A 207 17.36 -6.72 -0.33
C GLN A 207 17.73 -7.48 -1.60
N SER A 208 16.94 -8.49 -1.96
CA SER A 208 17.15 -9.28 -3.16
C SER A 208 16.68 -8.60 -4.46
N LEU A 209 16.04 -7.42 -4.40
CA LEU A 209 15.64 -6.66 -5.58
C LEU A 209 16.85 -6.06 -6.32
N PRO A 210 16.77 -5.83 -7.65
CA PRO A 210 17.72 -4.97 -8.37
C PRO A 210 17.84 -3.59 -7.71
N GLU A 211 19.04 -3.00 -7.69
CA GLU A 211 19.32 -1.74 -6.97
C GLU A 211 18.36 -0.60 -7.33
N LYS A 212 18.04 -0.44 -8.63
CA LYS A 212 17.10 0.60 -9.09
C LYS A 212 15.68 0.35 -8.58
N GLU A 213 15.22 -0.89 -8.60
CA GLU A 213 13.90 -1.31 -8.13
C GLU A 213 13.78 -1.17 -6.59
N LYS A 214 14.83 -1.59 -5.87
CA LYS A 214 14.96 -1.44 -4.42
C LYS A 214 14.88 0.03 -4.00
N LYS A 215 15.64 0.91 -4.66
CA LYS A 215 15.59 2.36 -4.40
C LYS A 215 14.19 2.92 -4.58
N VAL A 216 13.50 2.56 -5.66
CA VAL A 216 12.11 3.01 -5.88
C VAL A 216 11.19 2.55 -4.75
N ILE A 217 11.30 1.29 -4.30
CA ILE A 217 10.50 0.78 -3.17
C ILE A 217 10.81 1.54 -1.87
N VAL A 218 12.08 1.75 -1.54
CA VAL A 218 12.47 2.48 -0.32
C VAL A 218 11.96 3.92 -0.36
N LEU A 219 12.23 4.65 -1.45
CA LEU A 219 11.79 6.04 -1.57
C LEU A 219 10.26 6.15 -1.53
N TYR A 220 9.55 5.18 -2.12
CA TYR A 220 8.10 5.19 -2.15
C TYR A 220 7.47 4.83 -0.79
N TYR A 221 7.91 3.75 -0.15
CA TYR A 221 7.24 3.20 1.04
C TYR A 221 7.84 3.66 2.37
N TYR A 222 9.11 4.10 2.38
CA TYR A 222 9.80 4.50 3.61
C TYR A 222 9.98 6.02 3.69
N GLU A 223 10.37 6.66 2.59
CA GLU A 223 10.55 8.12 2.54
C GLU A 223 9.28 8.88 2.12
N ASP A 224 8.17 8.17 1.90
CA ASP A 224 6.88 8.73 1.50
C ASP A 224 6.94 9.64 0.24
N LEU A 225 7.90 9.43 -0.67
CA LEU A 225 8.01 10.19 -1.92
C LEU A 225 7.05 9.67 -3.00
N THR A 226 6.43 10.58 -3.75
CA THR A 226 5.56 10.28 -4.90
C THR A 226 6.39 9.79 -6.10
N LEU A 227 5.77 9.12 -7.07
CA LEU A 227 6.51 8.66 -8.27
C LEU A 227 7.14 9.82 -9.05
N LYS A 228 6.51 11.00 -9.01
CA LYS A 228 7.03 12.23 -9.58
C LYS A 228 8.29 12.71 -8.83
N GLU A 229 8.22 12.84 -7.51
CA GLU A 229 9.37 13.23 -6.68
C GLU A 229 10.53 12.23 -6.79
N ILE A 230 10.22 10.93 -6.86
CA ILE A 230 11.22 9.89 -7.09
C ILE A 230 11.85 10.03 -8.48
N GLY A 231 11.06 10.39 -9.50
CA GLY A 231 11.56 10.66 -10.85
C GLY A 231 12.53 11.84 -10.87
N GLU A 232 12.24 12.89 -10.11
CA GLU A 232 13.14 14.03 -9.92
C GLU A 232 14.44 13.61 -9.20
N VAL A 233 14.34 12.81 -8.14
CA VAL A 233 15.51 12.31 -7.37
C VAL A 233 16.39 11.36 -8.19
N LEU A 234 15.79 10.51 -9.02
CA LEU A 234 16.50 9.50 -9.82
C LEU A 234 16.78 9.94 -11.27
N GLU A 235 16.48 11.19 -11.61
CA GLU A 235 16.67 11.80 -12.93
C GLU A 235 16.05 10.98 -14.08
N VAL A 236 14.84 10.46 -13.87
CA VAL A 236 14.09 9.67 -14.84
C VAL A 236 12.62 10.07 -14.86
N THR A 237 11.90 9.69 -15.91
CA THR A 237 10.48 10.03 -16.04
C THR A 237 9.63 9.31 -14.98
N GLU A 238 8.52 9.92 -14.58
CA GLU A 238 7.53 9.31 -13.69
C GLU A 238 7.05 7.95 -14.22
N SER A 239 6.81 7.84 -15.53
CA SER A 239 6.47 6.59 -16.19
C SER A 239 7.54 5.50 -15.99
N ARG A 240 8.82 5.86 -16.04
CA ARG A 240 9.91 4.92 -15.78
C ARG A 240 9.96 4.46 -14.33
N ILE A 241 9.73 5.36 -13.37
CA ILE A 241 9.61 4.99 -11.95
C ILE A 241 8.43 4.04 -11.73
N SER A 242 7.30 4.35 -12.36
CA SER A 242 6.08 3.54 -12.31
C SER A 242 6.31 2.12 -12.84
N GLN A 243 7.11 1.95 -13.90
CA GLN A 243 7.52 0.63 -14.41
C GLN A 243 8.44 -0.10 -13.42
N LEU A 244 9.44 0.58 -12.87
CA LEU A 244 10.36 0.00 -11.89
C LEU A 244 9.62 -0.46 -10.62
N HIS A 245 8.64 0.31 -10.16
CA HIS A 245 7.76 -0.05 -9.04
C HIS A 245 6.98 -1.34 -9.35
N THR A 246 6.28 -1.40 -10.49
CA THR A 246 5.55 -2.61 -10.94
C THR A 246 6.42 -3.86 -10.96
N LYS A 247 7.64 -3.75 -11.50
CA LYS A 247 8.58 -4.87 -11.56
C LYS A 247 9.04 -5.31 -10.17
N ALA A 248 9.36 -4.34 -9.31
CA ALA A 248 9.72 -4.60 -7.93
C ALA A 248 8.60 -5.35 -7.19
N VAL A 249 7.35 -4.89 -7.34
CA VAL A 249 6.16 -5.53 -6.76
C VAL A 249 5.99 -6.95 -7.28
N ALA A 250 6.10 -7.19 -8.60
CA ALA A 250 5.97 -8.51 -9.19
C ALA A 250 7.03 -9.50 -8.66
N ARG A 251 8.28 -9.05 -8.52
CA ARG A 251 9.37 -9.85 -7.92
C ARG A 251 9.11 -10.15 -6.45
N LEU A 252 8.71 -9.13 -5.67
CA LEU A 252 8.37 -9.31 -4.25
C LEU A 252 7.23 -10.33 -4.09
N ARG A 253 6.17 -10.24 -4.91
CA ARG A 253 5.07 -11.23 -4.92
C ARG A 253 5.53 -12.65 -5.19
N SER A 254 6.34 -12.83 -6.23
CA SER A 254 6.91 -14.13 -6.58
C SER A 254 7.67 -14.76 -5.41
N LYS A 255 8.42 -13.96 -4.64
CA LYS A 255 9.17 -14.44 -3.47
C LYS A 255 8.29 -14.67 -2.25
N LEU A 256 7.43 -13.72 -1.91
CA LEU A 256 6.61 -13.74 -0.70
C LEU A 256 5.48 -14.77 -0.77
N SER A 257 4.91 -15.01 -1.94
CA SER A 257 3.89 -16.05 -2.14
C SER A 257 4.41 -17.45 -1.81
N LYS A 258 5.68 -17.75 -2.12
CA LYS A 258 6.33 -19.01 -1.73
C LYS A 258 6.43 -19.14 -0.21
N VAL A 259 6.77 -18.06 0.49
CA VAL A 259 6.91 -18.07 1.95
C VAL A 259 5.56 -18.21 2.64
N LYS A 260 4.53 -17.48 2.19
CA LYS A 260 3.15 -17.65 2.69
C LYS A 260 2.68 -19.10 2.61
N SER A 261 2.96 -19.78 1.49
CA SER A 261 2.61 -21.19 1.29
C SER A 261 3.38 -22.16 2.21
N ALA A 262 4.56 -21.77 2.69
CA ALA A 262 5.37 -22.56 3.61
C ALA A 262 4.93 -22.35 5.07
N ILE A 263 4.51 -21.13 5.43
CA ILE A 263 3.98 -20.80 6.76
C ILE A 263 2.61 -21.45 6.97
N GLN A 264 1.69 -21.37 6.01
CA GLN A 264 0.35 -21.98 6.11
C GLN A 264 0.32 -23.52 6.15
N LYS A 265 1.46 -24.19 5.92
CA LYS A 265 1.61 -25.64 5.98
C LYS A 265 2.17 -26.14 7.31
N ARG A 266 2.58 -25.23 8.20
CA ARG A 266 2.98 -25.54 9.58
C ARG A 266 1.75 -25.46 10.47
#